data_AF-A0A1I3QF92-F1
#
_entry.id   AF-A0A1I3QF92-F1
#
_cell.length_a   1.000
_cell.length_b   1.000
_cell.length_c   1.000
_cell.angle_alpha   90.00
_cell.angle_beta   90.00
_cell.angle_gamma   90.00
#
_symmetry.space_group_name_H-M   'P 1'
#
loop_
_entity.id
_entity.type
_entity.pdbx_description
1 polymer ?
#
loop_
_entity_poly.entity_id
_entity_poly.type
_entity_poly.pdbx_seq_one_letter_code
_entity_poly.pdbx_strand_id
1 'polypeptide(L)'
;MRRWLEYSAEELEWISARREMPRRELHAAFCAHFERTDVSADHLKALCTRKGWKTGRTGCFAPGSTPANKGRKMPFNANSARTQFKKGSVPPNAKPLGHERVNVYGYVEISVAETNPYTGGSRRYVTKHKLLWERANGPLPEGMRLKCLDGDKLNTDPSNWLAIPTALAPRLNGRFGRGYDAAPAELKPVIMATAQLEHAARERRKGGRDAGAAPRRVAARRQKVEAPESPSRTGAPQAEPSSALHRRVISELRRPEFDLPTDKIDLLVSEHWRTACTAARRQRALTRQPLHRCVAVELSRLARRRDGAGAAISKSALNGR
;
A
#
# COMPACT_ATOMS: atom_id res chain seq x y z
N MET A 1 -31.46 -3.91 -31.26
CA MET A 1 -30.40 -3.31 -32.08
C MET A 1 -30.09 -1.92 -31.55
N ARG A 2 -28.82 -1.59 -31.27
CA ARG A 2 -28.43 -0.19 -30.98
C ARG A 2 -28.26 0.52 -32.32
N ARG A 3 -29.18 1.42 -32.68
CA ARG A 3 -29.04 2.27 -33.86
C ARG A 3 -28.01 3.35 -33.53
N TRP A 4 -26.93 3.40 -34.32
CA TRP A 4 -25.95 4.47 -34.20
C TRP A 4 -26.55 5.72 -34.86
N LEU A 5 -26.48 6.84 -34.17
CA LEU A 5 -26.84 8.13 -34.77
C LEU A 5 -25.70 8.57 -35.68
N GLU A 6 -26.05 8.77 -36.94
CA GLU A 6 -25.15 9.32 -37.95
C GLU A 6 -25.22 10.85 -37.90
N TYR A 7 -24.04 11.46 -38.06
CA TYR A 7 -23.89 12.91 -38.13
C TYR A 7 -23.22 13.26 -39.45
N SER A 8 -23.73 14.28 -40.14
CA SER A 8 -23.12 14.80 -41.37
C SER A 8 -21.82 15.54 -41.07
N ALA A 9 -20.99 15.78 -42.10
CA ALA A 9 -19.75 16.54 -41.93
C ALA A 9 -20.03 17.97 -41.45
N GLU A 10 -21.08 18.61 -41.98
CA GLU A 10 -21.52 19.96 -41.61
C GLU A 10 -22.01 20.02 -40.16
N GLU A 11 -22.78 19.03 -39.72
CA GLU A 11 -23.22 18.92 -38.31
C GLU A 11 -22.02 18.80 -37.37
N LEU A 12 -21.03 17.97 -37.72
CA LEU A 12 -19.83 17.79 -36.92
C LEU A 12 -18.99 19.07 -36.83
N GLU A 13 -18.82 19.78 -37.94
CA GLU A 13 -18.09 21.06 -37.98
C GLU A 13 -18.80 22.11 -37.11
N TRP A 14 -20.13 22.22 -37.24
CA TRP A 14 -20.94 23.16 -36.47
C TRP A 14 -20.85 22.91 -34.96
N ILE A 15 -20.92 21.63 -34.54
CA ILE A 15 -20.78 21.22 -33.13
C ILE A 15 -19.36 21.52 -32.63
N SER A 16 -18.34 21.26 -33.46
CA SER A 16 -16.94 21.48 -33.10
C SER A 16 -16.62 22.95 -32.85
N ALA A 17 -17.19 23.84 -33.68
CA ALA A 17 -17.03 25.29 -33.56
C ALA A 17 -17.65 25.84 -32.27
N ARG A 18 -18.71 25.20 -31.76
CA ARG A 18 -19.46 25.62 -30.56
C ARG A 18 -19.19 24.74 -29.34
N ARG A 19 -18.06 24.03 -29.33
CA ARG A 19 -17.73 23.03 -28.29
C ARG A 19 -17.64 23.58 -26.86
N GLU A 20 -17.46 24.89 -26.70
CA GLU A 20 -17.32 25.61 -25.43
C GLU A 20 -18.67 25.98 -24.78
N MET A 21 -19.77 25.86 -25.52
CA MET A 21 -21.11 26.10 -24.97
C MET A 21 -21.51 24.99 -23.97
N PRO A 22 -22.31 25.31 -22.94
CA PRO A 22 -22.92 24.30 -22.07
C PRO A 22 -23.67 23.24 -22.88
N ARG A 23 -23.48 21.95 -22.55
CA ARG A 23 -23.98 20.83 -23.37
C ARG A 23 -25.49 20.84 -23.58
N ARG A 24 -26.27 21.37 -22.62
CA ARG A 24 -27.72 21.53 -22.74
C ARG A 24 -28.10 22.61 -23.76
N GLU A 25 -27.43 23.76 -23.70
CA GLU A 25 -27.66 24.87 -24.64
C GLU A 25 -27.20 24.51 -26.05
N LEU A 26 -26.04 23.83 -26.17
CA LEU A 26 -25.54 23.34 -27.44
C LEU A 26 -26.52 22.35 -28.11
N HIS A 27 -27.17 21.50 -27.33
CA HIS A 27 -28.20 20.58 -27.82
C HIS A 27 -29.44 21.31 -28.32
N ALA A 28 -29.96 22.26 -27.55
CA ALA A 28 -31.11 23.06 -27.96
C ALA A 28 -30.82 23.84 -29.26
N ALA A 29 -29.64 24.45 -29.36
CA ALA A 29 -29.22 25.18 -30.57
C ALA A 29 -29.00 24.25 -31.77
N PHE A 30 -28.48 23.04 -31.55
CA PHE A 30 -28.32 22.02 -32.61
C PHE A 30 -29.66 21.56 -33.17
N CYS A 31 -30.62 21.23 -32.29
CA CYS A 31 -31.97 20.84 -32.69
C CYS A 31 -32.70 21.95 -33.45
N ALA A 32 -32.50 23.21 -33.06
CA ALA A 32 -33.08 24.36 -33.74
C ALA A 32 -32.42 24.64 -35.11
N HIS A 33 -31.11 24.45 -35.25
CA HIS A 33 -30.39 24.76 -36.48
C HIS A 33 -30.54 23.71 -37.58
N PHE A 34 -30.63 22.43 -37.21
CA PHE A 34 -30.73 21.30 -38.15
C PHE A 34 -32.12 20.65 -38.15
N GLU A 35 -33.08 21.20 -37.39
CA GLU A 35 -34.46 20.70 -37.26
C GLU A 35 -34.56 19.21 -36.85
N ARG A 36 -33.57 18.74 -36.08
CA ARG A 36 -33.47 17.34 -35.64
C ARG A 36 -34.09 17.09 -34.28
N THR A 37 -34.92 16.06 -34.17
CA THR A 37 -35.63 15.64 -32.94
C THR A 37 -35.18 14.27 -32.41
N ASP A 38 -34.35 13.55 -33.17
CA ASP A 38 -33.88 12.20 -32.85
C ASP A 38 -32.59 12.17 -32.02
N VAL A 39 -31.86 13.29 -31.96
CA VAL A 39 -30.65 13.44 -31.14
C VAL A 39 -31.03 13.91 -29.75
N SER A 40 -30.72 13.09 -28.73
CA SER A 40 -30.84 13.49 -27.32
C SER A 40 -29.60 14.26 -26.85
N ALA A 41 -29.76 15.05 -25.78
CA ALA A 41 -28.64 15.76 -25.15
C ALA A 41 -27.51 14.82 -24.70
N ASP A 42 -27.83 13.59 -24.30
CA ASP A 42 -26.86 12.58 -23.91
C ASP A 42 -26.07 12.02 -25.11
N HIS A 43 -26.74 11.83 -26.26
CA HIS A 43 -26.06 11.42 -27.49
C HIS A 43 -25.07 12.49 -27.97
N LEU A 44 -25.47 13.77 -27.91
CA LEU A 44 -24.59 14.89 -28.24
C LEU A 44 -23.41 14.99 -27.26
N LYS A 45 -23.67 14.83 -25.95
CA LYS A 45 -22.62 14.78 -24.93
C LYS A 45 -21.64 13.63 -25.15
N ALA A 46 -22.13 12.44 -25.50
CA ALA A 46 -21.31 11.28 -25.81
C ALA A 46 -20.45 11.51 -27.07
N LEU A 47 -21.01 12.12 -28.12
CA LEU A 47 -20.29 12.53 -29.32
C LEU A 47 -19.14 13.49 -28.98
N CYS A 48 -19.43 14.58 -28.26
CA CYS A 48 -18.41 15.55 -27.86
C CYS A 48 -17.30 14.91 -27.01
N THR A 49 -17.66 13.96 -26.14
CA THR A 49 -16.70 13.21 -25.32
C THR A 49 -15.77 12.36 -26.18
N ARG A 50 -16.32 11.60 -27.13
CA ARG A 50 -15.55 10.75 -28.07
C ARG A 50 -14.63 11.56 -28.98
N LYS A 51 -15.07 12.75 -29.40
CA LYS A 51 -14.30 13.67 -30.26
C LYS A 51 -13.33 14.58 -29.48
N GLY A 52 -13.29 14.48 -28.15
CA GLY A 52 -12.44 15.32 -27.30
C GLY A 52 -12.84 16.80 -27.25
N TRP A 53 -14.05 17.13 -27.71
CA TRP A 53 -14.61 18.47 -27.68
C TRP A 53 -15.09 18.76 -26.26
N LYS A 54 -14.21 19.35 -25.43
CA LYS A 54 -14.49 19.69 -24.04
C LYS A 54 -14.90 21.16 -23.91
N THR A 55 -15.74 21.45 -22.92
CA THR A 55 -16.23 22.80 -22.58
C THR A 55 -15.20 23.62 -21.77
N GLY A 56 -13.96 23.14 -21.62
CA GLY A 56 -12.94 23.77 -20.75
C GLY A 56 -13.19 23.64 -19.23
N ARG A 57 -14.40 23.28 -18.80
CA ARG A 57 -14.75 23.02 -17.39
C ARG A 57 -14.22 21.65 -16.95
N THR A 58 -13.40 21.62 -15.91
CA THR A 58 -12.85 20.37 -15.34
C THR A 58 -13.74 19.75 -14.27
N GLY A 59 -14.64 20.52 -13.67
CA GLY A 59 -15.49 20.08 -12.54
C GLY A 59 -14.72 19.90 -11.22
N CYS A 60 -13.41 20.16 -11.22
CA CYS A 60 -12.56 20.10 -10.05
C CYS A 60 -12.43 21.48 -9.43
N PHE A 61 -12.40 21.55 -8.09
CA PHE A 61 -11.96 22.77 -7.40
C PHE A 61 -10.48 23.04 -7.70
N ALA A 62 -10.12 24.30 -7.85
CA ALA A 62 -8.72 24.69 -8.04
C ALA A 62 -7.88 24.25 -6.81
N PRO A 63 -6.65 23.74 -7.01
CA PRO A 63 -5.75 23.42 -5.91
C PRO A 63 -5.59 24.62 -4.96
N GLY A 64 -5.76 24.40 -3.65
CA GLY A 64 -5.71 25.46 -2.64
C GLY A 64 -7.04 26.17 -2.36
N SER A 65 -8.12 25.84 -3.09
CA SER A 65 -9.45 26.36 -2.77
C SER A 65 -9.89 25.87 -1.38
N THR A 66 -10.20 26.82 -0.50
CA THR A 66 -10.75 26.53 0.82
C THR A 66 -12.27 26.41 0.72
N PRO A 67 -12.88 25.28 1.12
CA PRO A 67 -14.34 25.16 1.14
C PRO A 67 -14.96 26.25 2.01
N ALA A 68 -16.08 26.84 1.59
CA ALA A 68 -16.76 27.93 2.29
C ALA A 68 -17.11 27.59 3.75
N ASN A 69 -17.26 26.30 4.06
CA ASN A 69 -17.63 25.80 5.39
C ASN A 69 -16.42 25.36 6.25
N LYS A 70 -15.18 25.51 5.77
CA LYS A 70 -14.00 25.09 6.53
C LYS A 70 -13.91 25.89 7.83
N GLY A 71 -13.86 25.18 8.97
CA GLY A 71 -13.77 25.80 10.31
C GLY A 71 -15.07 26.39 10.84
N ARG A 72 -16.16 26.40 10.06
CA ARG A 72 -17.47 26.85 10.53
C ARG A 72 -18.20 25.70 11.21
N LYS A 73 -18.78 25.95 12.39
CA LYS A 73 -19.68 25.00 13.04
C LYS A 73 -20.98 24.95 12.24
N MET A 74 -21.43 23.76 11.87
CA MET A 74 -22.74 23.61 11.23
C MET A 74 -23.85 24.07 12.19
N PRO A 75 -24.82 24.87 11.71
CA PRO A 75 -25.96 25.28 12.53
C PRO A 75 -26.79 24.05 12.94
N PHE A 76 -27.50 24.16 14.05
CA PHE A 76 -28.39 23.10 14.51
C PHE A 76 -29.52 22.89 13.50
N ASN A 77 -29.75 21.63 13.11
CA ASN A 77 -30.86 21.22 12.26
C ASN A 77 -31.52 19.99 12.90
N ALA A 78 -32.81 20.08 13.22
CA ALA A 78 -33.57 19.02 13.88
C ALA A 78 -33.54 17.69 13.11
N ASN A 79 -33.60 17.73 11.78
CA ASN A 79 -33.56 16.53 10.93
C ASN A 79 -32.20 15.84 11.00
N SER A 80 -31.11 16.61 11.02
CA SER A 80 -29.75 16.08 11.17
C SER A 80 -29.51 15.56 12.58
N ALA A 81 -29.94 16.30 13.59
CA ALA A 81 -29.79 15.92 14.99
C ALA A 81 -30.47 14.58 15.33
N ARG A 82 -31.61 14.28 14.69
CA ARG A 82 -32.32 13.00 14.84
C ARG A 82 -31.48 11.79 14.43
N THR A 83 -30.63 11.92 13.42
CA THR A 83 -29.82 10.82 12.87
C THR A 83 -28.38 10.81 13.38
N GLN A 84 -27.97 11.80 14.17
CA GLN A 84 -26.63 11.86 14.74
C GLN A 84 -26.46 10.82 15.85
N PHE A 85 -25.30 10.16 15.86
CA PHE A 85 -24.93 9.26 16.96
C PHE A 85 -24.82 10.07 18.25
N LYS A 86 -25.62 9.69 19.25
CA LYS A 86 -25.54 10.29 20.59
C LYS A 86 -24.29 9.76 21.29
N LYS A 87 -23.63 10.61 22.08
CA LYS A 87 -22.49 10.20 22.91
C LYS A 87 -22.92 9.05 23.85
N GLY A 88 -22.14 7.98 23.88
CA GLY A 88 -22.45 6.79 24.69
C GLY A 88 -23.50 5.86 24.10
N SER A 89 -24.04 6.15 22.91
CA SER A 89 -24.94 5.22 22.21
C SER A 89 -24.17 3.98 21.80
N VAL A 90 -24.50 2.84 22.42
CA VAL A 90 -23.98 1.54 22.02
C VAL A 90 -24.84 1.02 20.85
N PRO A 91 -24.23 0.60 19.72
CA PRO A 91 -24.98 -0.01 18.62
C PRO A 91 -25.77 -1.24 19.09
N PRO A 92 -27.00 -1.50 18.59
CA PRO A 92 -27.81 -2.63 19.02
C PRO A 92 -27.18 -3.99 18.68
N ASN A 93 -26.28 -4.03 17.70
CA ASN A 93 -25.53 -5.22 17.32
C ASN A 93 -24.22 -5.39 18.11
N ALA A 94 -23.93 -4.52 19.08
CA ALA A 94 -22.76 -4.64 19.92
C ALA A 94 -22.86 -5.91 20.77
N LYS A 95 -21.99 -6.86 20.48
CA LYS A 95 -21.94 -8.13 21.22
C LYS A 95 -21.17 -7.99 22.53
N PRO A 96 -21.60 -8.64 23.63
CA PRO A 96 -20.87 -8.62 24.89
C PRO A 96 -19.51 -9.33 24.76
N LEU A 97 -18.68 -9.20 25.80
CA LEU A 97 -17.47 -9.99 25.96
C LEU A 97 -17.83 -11.48 26.13
N GLY A 98 -17.02 -12.39 25.62
CA GLY A 98 -17.32 -13.83 25.63
C GLY A 98 -18.33 -14.26 24.56
N HIS A 99 -18.88 -13.35 23.75
CA HIS A 99 -19.75 -13.72 22.63
C HIS A 99 -19.02 -14.67 21.66
N GLU A 100 -19.71 -15.75 21.31
CA GLU A 100 -19.24 -16.77 20.38
C GLU A 100 -19.84 -16.59 18.99
N ARG A 101 -19.06 -16.89 17.96
CA ARG A 101 -19.54 -16.89 16.56
C ARG A 101 -18.84 -17.97 15.75
N VAL A 102 -19.50 -18.46 14.71
CA VAL A 102 -18.87 -19.35 13.72
C VAL A 102 -18.35 -18.51 12.56
N ASN A 103 -17.08 -18.69 12.21
CA ASN A 103 -16.46 -18.02 11.06
C ASN A 103 -16.80 -18.76 9.75
N VAL A 104 -16.61 -18.11 8.60
CA VAL A 104 -16.74 -18.66 7.23
C VAL A 104 -15.99 -19.99 7.05
N TYR A 105 -14.89 -20.19 7.78
CA TYR A 105 -14.10 -21.42 7.73
C TYR A 105 -14.61 -22.58 8.62
N GLY A 106 -15.70 -22.37 9.35
CA GLY A 106 -16.35 -23.35 10.23
C GLY A 106 -15.76 -23.47 11.64
N TYR A 107 -14.91 -22.53 12.07
CA TYR A 107 -14.36 -22.52 13.43
C TYR A 107 -15.18 -21.62 14.35
N VAL A 108 -15.33 -22.02 15.61
CA VAL A 108 -15.89 -21.18 16.68
C VAL A 108 -14.83 -20.17 17.14
N GLU A 109 -15.20 -18.90 17.14
CA GLU A 109 -14.43 -17.78 17.67
C GLU A 109 -15.12 -17.21 18.90
N ILE A 110 -14.34 -16.88 19.93
CA ILE A 110 -14.81 -16.23 21.16
C ILE A 110 -14.18 -14.85 21.30
N SER A 111 -14.96 -13.86 21.74
CA SER A 111 -14.42 -12.53 22.04
C SER A 111 -13.72 -12.50 23.39
N VAL A 112 -12.42 -12.19 23.38
CA VAL A 112 -11.55 -12.12 24.55
C VAL A 112 -11.14 -10.67 24.81
N ALA A 113 -10.96 -10.31 26.08
CA ALA A 113 -10.58 -8.97 26.55
C ALA A 113 -9.06 -8.75 26.35
N GLU A 114 -8.63 -8.90 25.11
CA GLU A 114 -7.25 -8.68 24.68
C GLU A 114 -7.24 -7.62 23.59
N THR A 115 -6.29 -6.69 23.69
CA THR A 115 -6.11 -5.65 22.69
C THR A 115 -5.79 -6.26 21.34
N ASN A 116 -6.57 -5.92 20.32
CA ASN A 116 -6.34 -6.42 18.97
C ASN A 116 -5.08 -5.76 18.36
N PRO A 117 -4.04 -6.53 17.97
CA PRO A 117 -2.80 -5.95 17.45
C PRO A 117 -2.96 -5.22 16.11
N TYR A 118 -4.02 -5.51 15.35
CA TYR A 118 -4.26 -4.90 14.03
C TYR A 118 -5.18 -3.68 14.08
N THR A 119 -6.18 -3.68 14.97
CA THR A 119 -7.19 -2.61 15.05
C THR A 119 -7.06 -1.74 16.28
N GLY A 120 -6.26 -2.14 17.27
CA GLY A 120 -6.14 -1.46 18.57
C GLY A 120 -7.40 -1.53 19.43
N GLY A 121 -8.42 -2.30 19.03
CA GLY A 121 -9.66 -2.46 19.80
C GLY A 121 -9.42 -3.16 21.13
N SER A 122 -10.20 -2.81 22.16
CA SER A 122 -10.10 -3.35 23.53
C SER A 122 -10.44 -4.84 23.66
N ARG A 123 -10.97 -5.46 22.60
CA ARG A 123 -11.23 -6.88 22.51
C ARG A 123 -10.84 -7.42 21.14
N ARG A 124 -10.57 -8.72 21.08
CA ARG A 124 -10.35 -9.45 19.83
C ARG A 124 -11.09 -10.77 19.83
N TYR A 125 -11.44 -11.26 18.63
CA TYR A 125 -11.93 -12.62 18.46
C TYR A 125 -10.74 -13.56 18.29
N VAL A 126 -10.72 -14.62 19.09
CA VAL A 126 -9.72 -15.70 19.03
C VAL A 126 -10.46 -17.01 18.75
N THR A 127 -9.85 -17.93 18.01
CA THR A 127 -10.44 -19.25 17.81
C THR A 127 -10.51 -20.01 19.13
N LYS A 128 -11.72 -20.46 19.49
CA LYS A 128 -12.02 -21.07 20.80
C LYS A 128 -11.21 -22.34 21.05
N HIS A 129 -11.03 -23.17 20.03
CA HIS A 129 -10.18 -24.37 20.13
C HIS A 129 -8.72 -24.04 20.47
N LYS A 130 -8.15 -22.96 19.92
CA LYS A 130 -6.78 -22.56 20.23
C LYS A 130 -6.69 -22.07 21.66
N LEU A 131 -7.64 -21.24 22.10
CA LEU A 131 -7.69 -20.75 23.47
C LEU A 131 -7.80 -21.89 24.49
N LEU A 132 -8.67 -22.87 24.27
CA LEU A 132 -8.84 -24.01 25.17
C LEU A 132 -7.62 -24.94 25.14
N TRP A 133 -7.04 -25.18 23.96
CA TRP A 133 -5.83 -25.97 23.83
C TRP A 133 -4.63 -25.32 24.54
N GLU A 134 -4.46 -24.00 24.40
CA GLU A 134 -3.37 -23.26 25.07
C GLU A 134 -3.53 -23.22 26.59
N ARG A 135 -4.78 -23.22 27.09
CA ARG A 135 -5.06 -23.35 28.53
C ARG A 135 -4.66 -24.71 29.09
N ALA A 136 -4.77 -25.79 28.30
CA ALA A 136 -4.47 -27.15 28.75
C ALA A 136 -2.99 -27.54 28.53
N ASN A 137 -2.38 -27.14 27.42
CA ASN A 137 -1.04 -27.59 27.00
C ASN A 137 0.03 -26.49 27.07
N GLY A 138 -0.35 -25.25 27.35
CA GLY A 138 0.52 -24.08 27.26
C GLY A 138 0.56 -23.46 25.85
N PRO A 139 1.40 -22.43 25.64
CA PRO A 139 1.43 -21.68 24.40
C PRO A 139 1.82 -22.57 23.21
N LEU A 140 1.13 -22.41 22.08
CA LEU A 140 1.43 -23.17 20.87
C LEU A 140 2.84 -22.82 20.36
N PRO A 141 3.76 -23.80 20.20
CA PRO A 141 5.13 -23.52 19.75
C PRO A 141 5.18 -22.88 18.36
N GLU A 142 6.22 -22.09 18.12
CA GLU A 142 6.40 -21.46 16.82
C GLU A 142 6.55 -22.51 15.71
N GLY A 143 5.88 -22.27 14.57
CA GLY A 143 5.87 -23.20 13.44
C GLY A 143 4.91 -24.38 13.60
N MET A 144 4.28 -24.56 14.75
CA MET A 144 3.19 -25.53 14.96
C MET A 144 1.83 -24.90 14.64
N ARG A 145 0.86 -25.75 14.29
CA ARG A 145 -0.54 -25.40 14.09
C ARG A 145 -1.44 -26.49 14.65
N LEU A 146 -2.65 -26.12 15.05
CA LEU A 146 -3.64 -27.10 15.50
C LEU A 146 -4.34 -27.76 14.31
N LYS A 147 -4.55 -29.07 14.40
CA LYS A 147 -5.32 -29.89 13.46
C LYS A 147 -6.37 -30.66 14.24
N CYS A 148 -7.61 -30.58 13.78
CA CYS A 148 -8.75 -31.34 14.31
C CYS A 148 -8.60 -32.82 13.92
N LEU A 149 -8.80 -33.72 14.88
CA LEU A 149 -8.73 -35.17 14.68
C LEU A 149 -10.05 -35.71 14.13
N ASP A 150 -11.17 -35.31 14.72
CA ASP A 150 -12.50 -35.82 14.38
C ASP A 150 -13.04 -35.24 13.06
N GLY A 151 -12.45 -34.15 12.56
CA GLY A 151 -12.91 -33.40 11.39
C GLY A 151 -14.03 -32.40 11.70
N ASP A 152 -14.71 -32.54 12.84
CA ASP A 152 -15.64 -31.54 13.34
C ASP A 152 -14.89 -30.36 13.98
N LYS A 153 -14.99 -29.19 13.33
CA LYS A 153 -14.35 -27.94 13.77
C LYS A 153 -15.15 -27.20 14.85
N LEU A 154 -16.39 -27.61 15.11
CA LEU A 154 -17.25 -27.08 16.16
C LEU A 154 -16.92 -27.73 17.52
N ASN A 155 -16.39 -28.94 17.52
CA ASN A 155 -15.85 -29.56 18.73
C ASN A 155 -14.55 -28.85 19.17
N THR A 156 -14.67 -28.02 20.21
CA THR A 156 -13.55 -27.23 20.76
C THR A 156 -12.83 -27.90 21.92
N ASP A 157 -13.10 -29.17 22.23
CA ASP A 157 -12.41 -29.89 23.30
C ASP A 157 -10.90 -30.00 23.00
N PRO A 158 -10.00 -29.63 23.93
CA PRO A 158 -8.55 -29.69 23.73
C PRO A 158 -8.03 -31.04 23.22
N SER A 159 -8.66 -32.16 23.60
CA SER A 159 -8.27 -33.51 23.20
C SER A 159 -8.47 -33.79 21.70
N ASN A 160 -9.43 -33.11 21.06
CA ASN A 160 -9.69 -33.23 19.62
C ASN A 160 -8.68 -32.42 18.76
N TRP A 161 -7.80 -31.62 19.38
CA TRP A 161 -6.84 -30.78 18.66
C TRP A 161 -5.40 -31.21 18.92
N LEU A 162 -4.73 -31.64 17.85
CA LEU A 162 -3.32 -32.00 17.89
C LEU A 162 -2.46 -30.87 17.31
N ALA A 163 -1.41 -30.48 18.04
CA ALA A 163 -0.38 -29.60 17.51
C ALA A 163 0.51 -30.37 16.53
N ILE A 164 0.50 -29.94 15.27
CA ILE A 164 1.31 -30.50 14.19
C ILE A 164 2.21 -29.43 13.57
N PRO A 165 3.38 -29.79 13.02
CA PRO A 165 4.20 -28.85 12.28
C PRO A 165 3.45 -28.29 11.07
N THR A 166 3.61 -27.00 10.80
CA THR A 166 2.96 -26.35 9.64
C THR A 166 3.39 -26.99 8.32
N ALA A 167 4.64 -27.48 8.25
CA ALA A 167 5.20 -28.22 7.11
C ALA A 167 4.53 -29.58 6.83
N LEU A 168 3.78 -30.12 7.80
CA LEU A 168 3.05 -31.38 7.67
C LEU A 168 1.68 -31.17 6.99
N ALA A 169 1.07 -29.99 7.13
CA ALA A 169 -0.28 -29.72 6.61
C ALA A 169 -0.47 -29.97 5.10
N PRO A 170 0.47 -29.66 4.19
CA PRO A 170 0.33 -29.98 2.77
C PRO A 170 0.25 -31.49 2.45
N ARG A 171 0.71 -32.37 3.36
CA ARG A 171 0.60 -33.83 3.20
C ARG A 171 -0.76 -34.36 3.63
N LEU A 172 -1.43 -33.65 4.54
CA LEU A 172 -2.77 -34.00 5.02
C LEU A 172 -3.87 -33.40 4.15
N ASN A 173 -3.67 -32.18 3.67
CA ASN A 173 -4.69 -31.37 3.00
C ASN A 173 -4.42 -31.25 1.49
N GLY A 174 -5.48 -31.07 0.69
CA GLY A 174 -5.40 -30.66 -0.72
C GLY A 174 -5.37 -31.80 -1.75
N ARG A 175 -5.22 -31.44 -3.04
CA ARG A 175 -5.29 -32.36 -4.20
C ARG A 175 -4.27 -33.49 -4.17
N PHE A 176 -3.07 -33.21 -3.67
CA PHE A 176 -1.97 -34.18 -3.57
C PHE A 176 -1.74 -34.68 -2.13
N GLY A 177 -2.61 -34.27 -1.20
CA GLY A 177 -2.60 -34.76 0.17
C GLY A 177 -3.43 -36.04 0.30
N ARG A 178 -3.40 -36.66 1.48
CA ARG A 178 -4.12 -37.91 1.77
C ARG A 178 -5.60 -37.72 2.09
N GLY A 179 -6.15 -36.51 1.91
CA GLY A 179 -7.57 -36.23 2.15
C GLY A 179 -8.01 -36.47 3.60
N TYR A 180 -7.20 -36.07 4.58
CA TYR A 180 -7.42 -36.41 6.00
C TYR A 180 -8.85 -36.11 6.49
N ASP A 181 -9.41 -34.96 6.10
CA ASP A 181 -10.73 -34.52 6.57
C ASP A 181 -11.89 -35.35 5.99
N ALA A 182 -11.69 -35.98 4.82
CA ALA A 182 -12.68 -36.84 4.17
C ALA A 182 -12.47 -38.34 4.46
N ALA A 183 -11.38 -38.71 5.13
CA ALA A 183 -11.08 -40.10 5.42
C ALA A 183 -12.00 -40.66 6.52
N PRO A 184 -12.36 -41.96 6.46
CA PRO A 184 -13.04 -42.66 7.56
C PRO A 184 -12.25 -42.55 8.87
N ALA A 185 -12.96 -42.50 10.01
CA ALA A 185 -12.36 -42.30 11.33
C ALA A 185 -11.24 -43.32 11.64
N GLU A 186 -11.41 -44.57 11.22
CA GLU A 186 -10.43 -45.66 11.40
C GLU A 186 -9.10 -45.42 10.67
N LEU A 187 -9.14 -44.74 9.52
CA LEU A 187 -7.94 -44.48 8.70
C LEU A 187 -7.21 -43.21 9.10
N LYS A 188 -7.87 -42.28 9.80
CA LYS A 188 -7.27 -41.00 10.20
C LYS A 188 -5.99 -41.17 11.04
N PRO A 189 -5.93 -42.05 12.07
CA PRO A 189 -4.70 -42.28 12.82
C PRO A 189 -3.53 -42.74 11.93
N VAL A 190 -3.80 -43.67 11.00
CA VAL A 190 -2.79 -44.22 10.08
C VAL A 190 -2.28 -43.15 9.12
N ILE A 191 -3.18 -42.33 8.56
CA ILE A 191 -2.81 -41.22 7.68
C ILE A 191 -1.96 -40.19 8.42
N MET A 192 -2.33 -39.85 9.66
CA MET A 192 -1.58 -38.91 10.49
C MET A 192 -0.19 -39.45 10.80
N ALA A 193 -0.09 -40.70 11.26
CA ALA A 193 1.18 -41.34 11.60
C ALA A 193 2.11 -41.42 10.38
N THR A 194 1.58 -41.79 9.22
CA THR A 194 2.34 -41.84 7.96
C THR A 194 2.87 -40.45 7.58
N ALA A 195 2.03 -39.41 7.68
CA ALA A 195 2.44 -38.03 7.38
C ALA A 195 3.51 -37.52 8.36
N GLN A 196 3.41 -37.88 9.64
CA GLN A 196 4.42 -37.57 10.65
C GLN A 196 5.74 -38.28 10.38
N LEU A 197 5.71 -39.57 10.04
CA LEU A 197 6.90 -40.36 9.69
C LEU A 197 7.62 -39.77 8.47
N GLU A 198 6.89 -39.44 7.40
CA GLU A 198 7.47 -38.81 6.21
C GLU A 198 8.07 -37.44 6.51
N HIS A 199 7.41 -36.64 7.36
CA HIS A 199 7.93 -35.35 7.77
C HIS A 199 9.23 -35.52 8.56
N ALA A 200 9.26 -36.43 9.54
CA ALA A 200 10.45 -36.74 10.32
C ALA A 200 11.61 -37.26 9.44
N ALA A 201 11.32 -38.16 8.49
CA ALA A 201 12.30 -38.65 7.53
C ALA A 201 12.86 -37.52 6.65
N ARG A 202 12.02 -36.57 6.24
CA ARG A 202 12.46 -35.40 5.46
C ARG A 202 13.32 -34.45 6.28
N GLU A 203 12.95 -34.15 7.53
CA GLU A 203 13.75 -33.28 8.40
C GLU A 203 15.13 -33.91 8.67
N ARG A 204 15.21 -35.23 8.88
CA ARG A 204 16.49 -35.95 8.97
C ARG A 204 17.33 -35.83 7.69
N ARG A 205 16.73 -36.03 6.50
CA ARG A 205 17.42 -35.86 5.21
C ARG A 205 17.82 -34.41 4.93
N LYS A 206 17.11 -33.43 5.49
CA LYS A 206 17.46 -32.02 5.39
C LYS A 206 18.63 -31.71 6.32
N GLY A 207 18.55 -32.13 7.59
CA GLY A 207 19.65 -32.00 8.55
C GLY A 207 20.95 -32.64 8.07
N GLY A 208 20.89 -33.83 7.43
CA GLY A 208 22.08 -34.47 6.83
C GLY A 208 22.64 -33.71 5.62
N ARG A 209 21.78 -33.07 4.81
CA ARG A 209 22.22 -32.21 3.70
C ARG A 209 22.80 -30.88 4.20
N ASP A 210 22.23 -30.31 5.24
CA ASP A 210 22.70 -29.07 5.86
C ASP A 210 24.00 -29.30 6.65
N ALA A 211 24.21 -30.51 7.20
CA ALA A 211 25.47 -30.91 7.87
C ALA A 211 26.60 -31.29 6.89
N GLY A 212 26.27 -31.89 5.74
CA GLY A 212 27.24 -32.24 4.68
C GLY A 212 27.53 -31.11 3.68
N ALA A 213 26.68 -30.09 3.62
CA ALA A 213 26.97 -28.87 2.88
C ALA A 213 27.94 -28.03 3.71
N ALA A 214 29.22 -27.98 3.28
CA ALA A 214 30.12 -26.89 3.67
C ALA A 214 29.33 -25.58 3.61
N PRO A 215 29.42 -24.70 4.64
CA PRO A 215 28.53 -23.56 4.75
C PRO A 215 28.59 -22.80 3.44
N ARG A 216 27.52 -22.90 2.64
CA ARG A 216 27.35 -22.03 1.47
C ARG A 216 27.61 -20.65 2.04
N ARG A 217 28.60 -19.92 1.52
CA ARG A 217 28.85 -18.52 1.90
C ARG A 217 27.50 -17.83 1.90
N VAL A 218 26.88 -17.75 3.08
CA VAL A 218 25.70 -16.94 3.29
C VAL A 218 26.31 -15.58 3.16
N ALA A 219 26.15 -14.95 1.99
CA ALA A 219 26.50 -13.55 1.81
C ALA A 219 25.98 -12.85 3.05
N ALA A 220 26.91 -12.38 3.90
CA ALA A 220 26.67 -12.14 5.32
C ALA A 220 25.29 -11.53 5.51
N ARG A 221 24.33 -12.36 5.94
CA ARG A 221 23.08 -11.85 6.46
C ARG A 221 23.51 -11.24 7.77
N ARG A 222 23.78 -9.93 7.73
CA ARG A 222 24.25 -9.12 8.85
C ARG A 222 23.59 -9.65 10.11
N GLN A 223 24.41 -10.13 11.04
CA GLN A 223 23.97 -10.37 12.42
C GLN A 223 23.22 -9.11 12.83
N LYS A 224 21.91 -9.25 13.04
CA LYS A 224 21.15 -8.24 13.75
C LYS A 224 21.68 -8.35 15.17
N VAL A 225 22.66 -7.53 15.50
CA VAL A 225 23.02 -7.23 16.89
C VAL A 225 21.70 -6.94 17.59
N GLU A 226 21.44 -7.72 18.62
CA GLU A 226 20.36 -7.49 19.56
C GLU A 226 20.64 -6.13 20.20
N ALA A 227 20.07 -5.09 19.59
CA ALA A 227 20.00 -3.78 20.21
C ALA A 227 19.00 -3.90 21.38
N PRO A 228 19.29 -3.24 22.53
CA PRO A 228 18.36 -3.21 23.65
C PRO A 228 16.99 -2.67 23.19
N GLU A 229 15.94 -3.17 23.86
CA GLU A 229 14.52 -2.89 23.64
C GLU A 229 14.23 -1.60 22.87
N SER A 230 13.68 -1.74 21.67
CA SER A 230 13.20 -0.62 20.88
C SER A 230 11.78 -0.23 21.32
N PRO A 231 11.50 1.06 21.58
CA PRO A 231 10.14 1.52 21.81
C PRO A 231 9.27 1.27 20.57
N SER A 232 8.02 0.88 20.83
CA SER A 232 6.85 0.81 19.93
C SER A 232 7.02 1.35 18.50
N ARG A 233 6.67 0.52 17.50
CA ARG A 233 6.48 0.93 16.10
C ARG A 233 5.34 1.95 15.96
N THR A 234 5.71 3.22 16.03
CA THR A 234 4.94 4.31 15.43
C THR A 234 5.64 4.70 14.12
N GLY A 235 4.91 4.67 12.99
CA GLY A 235 5.32 5.33 11.76
C GLY A 235 6.01 4.45 10.71
N ALA A 236 5.29 4.19 9.61
CA ALA A 236 5.93 4.01 8.30
C ALA A 236 6.90 5.19 8.04
N PRO A 237 8.01 5.02 7.30
CA PRO A 237 8.83 6.14 6.89
C PRO A 237 7.98 7.00 5.95
N GLN A 238 7.35 8.03 6.50
CA GLN A 238 6.78 9.09 5.71
C GLN A 238 7.90 9.64 4.83
N ALA A 239 7.60 9.85 3.55
CA ALA A 239 8.48 10.57 2.64
C ALA A 239 9.04 11.80 3.38
N GLU A 240 10.36 11.88 3.56
CA GLU A 240 10.94 13.02 4.29
C GLU A 240 10.40 14.30 3.64
N PRO A 241 9.77 15.20 4.41
CA PRO A 241 9.26 16.43 3.85
C PRO A 241 10.46 17.14 3.23
N SER A 242 10.29 17.61 1.98
CA SER A 242 11.36 18.17 1.14
C SER A 242 12.27 19.16 1.89
N SER A 243 11.81 19.80 2.96
CA SER A 243 12.54 20.73 3.83
C SER A 243 13.61 20.10 4.75
N ALA A 244 13.49 18.85 5.17
CA ALA A 244 14.49 18.18 6.02
C ALA A 244 15.70 17.70 5.21
N LEU A 245 15.45 17.13 4.04
CA LEU A 245 16.49 16.75 3.08
C LEU A 245 17.26 17.98 2.59
N HIS A 246 16.54 19.07 2.29
CA HIS A 246 17.11 20.35 1.86
C HIS A 246 18.12 20.91 2.88
N ARG A 247 17.73 20.96 4.16
CA ARG A 247 18.63 21.41 5.24
C ARG A 247 19.87 20.53 5.40
N ARG A 248 19.72 19.20 5.28
CA ARG A 248 20.85 18.26 5.35
C ARG A 248 21.81 18.43 4.17
N VAL A 249 21.31 18.67 2.95
CA VAL A 249 22.14 18.91 1.77
C VAL A 249 22.93 20.22 1.91
N ILE A 250 22.30 21.30 2.36
CA ILE A 250 22.99 22.58 2.59
C ILE A 250 24.08 22.42 3.66
N SER A 251 23.82 21.67 4.74
CA SER A 251 24.82 21.37 5.76
C SER A 251 26.00 20.54 5.23
N GLU A 252 25.78 19.61 4.31
CA GLU A 252 26.87 18.86 3.67
C GLU A 252 27.71 19.74 2.74
N LEU A 253 27.06 20.60 1.94
CA LEU A 253 27.75 21.48 1.00
C LEU A 253 28.65 22.53 1.68
N ARG A 254 28.40 22.84 2.96
CA ARG A 254 29.25 23.71 3.78
C ARG A 254 30.51 23.03 4.32
N ARG A 255 30.69 21.73 4.09
CA ARG A 255 31.92 21.04 4.48
C ARG A 255 33.08 21.50 3.60
N PRO A 256 34.30 21.59 4.16
CA PRO A 256 35.49 22.02 3.42
C PRO A 256 35.81 21.12 2.22
N GLU A 257 35.30 19.88 2.19
CA GLU A 257 35.48 18.94 1.08
C GLU A 257 34.87 19.40 -0.26
N PHE A 258 33.92 20.33 -0.25
CA PHE A 258 33.22 20.78 -1.47
C PHE A 258 33.71 22.10 -2.04
N ASP A 259 34.50 22.88 -1.29
CA ASP A 259 35.10 24.16 -1.70
C ASP A 259 34.12 25.11 -2.41
N LEU A 260 32.94 25.32 -1.82
CA LEU A 260 31.89 26.20 -2.36
C LEU A 260 31.73 27.47 -1.50
N PRO A 261 31.66 28.67 -2.11
CA PRO A 261 31.35 29.90 -1.40
C PRO A 261 29.97 29.82 -0.73
N THR A 262 29.91 30.11 0.57
CA THR A 262 28.69 29.92 1.38
C THR A 262 27.51 30.75 0.87
N ASP A 263 27.81 31.94 0.33
CA ASP A 263 26.87 32.88 -0.29
C ASP A 263 26.22 32.35 -1.59
N LYS A 264 26.84 31.36 -2.25
CA LYS A 264 26.35 30.78 -3.51
C LYS A 264 25.64 29.44 -3.33
N ILE A 265 25.73 28.81 -2.16
CA ILE A 265 25.13 27.50 -1.89
C ILE A 265 23.60 27.56 -2.03
N ASP A 266 22.94 28.57 -1.45
CA ASP A 266 21.48 28.67 -1.47
C ASP A 266 20.93 28.89 -2.89
N LEU A 267 21.62 29.70 -3.70
CA LEU A 267 21.29 29.90 -5.11
C LEU A 267 21.45 28.60 -5.91
N LEU A 268 22.59 27.92 -5.77
CA LEU A 268 22.90 26.66 -6.45
C LEU A 268 21.84 25.59 -6.14
N VAL A 269 21.47 25.46 -4.87
CA VAL A 269 20.47 24.50 -4.43
C VAL A 269 19.11 24.87 -5.03
N SER A 270 18.70 26.14 -5.02
CA SER A 270 17.41 26.58 -5.57
C SER A 270 17.24 26.28 -7.07
N GLU A 271 18.28 26.49 -7.87
CA GLU A 271 18.24 26.32 -9.33
C GLU A 271 18.34 24.86 -9.76
N HIS A 272 19.16 24.05 -9.06
CA HIS A 272 19.55 22.72 -9.53
C HIS A 272 18.99 21.56 -8.70
N TRP A 273 18.15 21.84 -7.68
CA TRP A 273 17.62 20.84 -6.75
C TRP A 273 17.01 19.60 -7.43
N ARG A 274 16.11 19.82 -8.39
CA ARG A 274 15.37 18.73 -9.05
C ARG A 274 16.28 17.85 -9.91
N THR A 275 17.21 18.48 -10.63
CA THR A 275 18.19 17.80 -11.49
C THR A 275 19.14 16.96 -10.64
N ALA A 276 19.69 17.54 -9.57
CA ALA A 276 20.58 16.84 -8.64
C ALA A 276 19.88 15.70 -7.89
N CYS A 277 18.64 15.89 -7.44
CA CYS A 277 17.86 14.83 -6.79
C CYS A 277 17.61 13.63 -7.72
N THR A 278 17.36 13.89 -9.00
CA THR A 278 17.09 12.83 -9.99
C THR A 278 18.36 12.04 -10.31
N ALA A 279 19.49 12.73 -10.50
CA ALA A 279 20.79 12.10 -10.71
C ALA A 279 21.26 11.30 -9.47
N ALA A 280 21.10 11.88 -8.27
CA ALA A 280 21.50 11.25 -7.01
C ALA A 280 20.72 9.96 -6.70
N ARG A 281 19.47 9.82 -7.16
CA ARG A 281 18.70 8.56 -7.00
C ARG A 281 19.30 7.41 -7.79
N ARG A 282 19.87 7.68 -8.98
CA ARG A 282 20.59 6.69 -9.78
C ARG A 282 21.94 6.34 -9.14
N GLN A 283 22.66 7.34 -8.65
CA GLN A 283 23.96 7.17 -7.98
C GLN A 283 23.85 6.40 -6.65
N ARG A 284 22.79 6.65 -5.85
CA ARG A 284 22.57 6.01 -4.55
C ARG A 284 22.43 4.49 -4.64
N ALA A 285 21.88 3.99 -5.74
CA ALA A 285 21.76 2.54 -5.98
C ALA A 285 23.14 1.87 -6.10
N LEU A 286 24.18 2.62 -6.49
CA LEU A 286 25.53 2.12 -6.73
C LEU A 286 26.46 2.28 -5.51
N THR A 287 26.35 3.39 -4.76
CA THR A 287 27.37 3.78 -3.76
C THR A 287 26.99 3.51 -2.29
N ARG A 288 25.74 3.11 -2.00
CA ARG A 288 25.18 2.92 -0.64
C ARG A 288 25.31 4.14 0.30
N GLN A 289 25.63 5.32 -0.22
CA GLN A 289 25.68 6.56 0.56
C GLN A 289 24.26 7.09 0.86
N PRO A 290 24.09 7.90 1.93
CA PRO A 290 22.82 8.53 2.22
C PRO A 290 22.47 9.59 1.15
N LEU A 291 21.17 9.73 0.87
CA LEU A 291 20.67 10.52 -0.26
C LEU A 291 21.16 11.99 -0.26
N HIS A 292 21.21 12.64 0.91
CA HIS A 292 21.68 14.03 1.02
C HIS A 292 23.13 14.20 0.54
N ARG A 293 24.01 13.25 0.85
CA ARG A 293 25.42 13.31 0.42
C ARG A 293 25.56 13.09 -1.09
N CYS A 294 24.78 12.19 -1.67
CA CYS A 294 24.73 12.03 -3.12
C CYS A 294 24.23 13.29 -3.84
N VAL A 295 23.21 13.98 -3.28
CA VAL A 295 22.71 15.24 -3.84
C VAL A 295 23.74 16.36 -3.72
N ALA A 296 24.46 16.46 -2.60
CA ALA A 296 25.55 17.43 -2.42
C ALA A 296 26.68 17.24 -3.44
N VAL A 297 27.09 15.99 -3.71
CA VAL A 297 28.11 15.67 -4.74
C VAL A 297 27.65 16.10 -6.14
N GLU A 298 26.39 15.83 -6.50
CA GLU A 298 25.86 16.24 -7.80
C GLU A 298 25.73 17.76 -7.94
N LEU A 299 25.30 18.46 -6.90
CA LEU A 299 25.28 19.93 -6.90
C LEU A 299 26.68 20.52 -7.06
N SER A 300 27.68 19.97 -6.36
CA SER A 300 29.08 20.39 -6.50
C SER A 300 29.64 20.11 -7.90
N ARG A 301 29.25 19.00 -8.54
CA ARG A 301 29.60 18.71 -9.96
C ARG A 301 28.97 19.71 -10.92
N LEU A 302 27.72 20.10 -10.70
CA LEU A 302 27.02 21.09 -11.52
C LEU A 302 27.63 22.50 -11.37
N ALA A 303 28.02 22.88 -10.14
CA ALA A 303 28.73 24.14 -9.89
C ALA A 303 30.05 24.21 -10.68
N ARG A 304 30.91 23.20 -10.57
CA ARG A 304 32.19 23.14 -11.31
C ARG A 304 32.03 23.19 -12.83
N ARG A 305 30.95 22.62 -13.38
CA ARG A 305 30.65 22.73 -14.82
C ARG A 305 30.30 24.15 -15.25
N ARG A 306 29.63 24.92 -14.39
CA ARG A 306 29.26 26.31 -14.64
C ARG A 306 30.48 27.24 -14.59
N ASP A 307 31.36 27.03 -13.62
CA ASP A 307 32.62 27.80 -13.51
C ASP A 307 33.61 27.46 -14.64
N GLY A 308 33.66 26.19 -15.06
CA GLY A 308 34.46 25.77 -16.21
C GLY A 308 33.96 26.30 -17.56
N ALA A 309 32.64 26.45 -17.74
CA ALA A 309 32.06 27.09 -18.92
C ALA A 309 32.34 28.60 -18.97
N GLY A 310 32.34 29.27 -17.81
CA GLY A 310 32.75 30.68 -17.69
C GLY A 310 34.24 30.91 -17.99
N ALA A 311 35.11 29.97 -17.60
CA ALA A 311 36.55 30.02 -17.88
C ALA A 311 36.90 29.70 -19.35
N ALA A 312 36.08 28.91 -20.04
CA ALA A 312 36.25 28.61 -21.47
C ALA A 312 35.87 29.82 -22.35
N ILE A 313 34.82 30.56 -21.98
CA ILE A 313 34.38 31.77 -22.69
C ILE A 313 35.40 32.92 -22.53
N SER A 314 36.07 33.03 -21.37
CA SER A 314 37.10 34.05 -21.14
C SER A 314 38.44 33.71 -21.83
N LYS A 315 38.80 32.44 -21.99
CA LYS A 315 39.99 32.04 -22.76
C LYS A 315 39.83 32.24 -24.28
N SER A 316 38.63 32.09 -24.84
CA SER A 316 38.38 32.41 -26.26
C SER A 316 38.45 33.90 -26.57
N ALA A 317 38.30 34.78 -25.57
CA ALA A 317 38.42 36.23 -25.74
C ALA A 317 39.88 36.75 -25.66
N LEU A 318 40.82 35.93 -25.18
CA LEU A 318 42.23 36.32 -24.96
C LEU A 318 43.21 35.81 -26.03
N ASN A 319 42.81 34.87 -26.90
CA ASN A 319 43.62 34.38 -28.03
C ASN A 319 43.20 34.97 -29.40
N GLY A 320 42.46 36.09 -29.39
CA GLY A 320 42.10 36.85 -30.59
C GLY A 320 42.84 38.17 -30.67
N ARG A 321 44.15 38.14 -30.85
CA ARG A 321 44.97 39.23 -31.40
C ARG A 321 46.12 38.64 -32.20
#